data_AF-A0A6A4Z523-F1
#
_entry.id   AF-A0A6A4Z523-F1
#
_cell.length_a   1.000
_cell.length_b   1.000
_cell.length_c   1.000
_cell.angle_alpha   90.00
_cell.angle_beta   90.00
_cell.angle_gamma   90.00
#
_symmetry.space_group_name_H-M   'P 1'
#
loop_
_entity.id
_entity.type
_entity.pdbx_description
1 polymer ?
#
loop_
_entity_poly.entity_id
_entity_poly.type
_entity_poly.pdbx_seq_one_letter_code
_entity_poly.pdbx_strand_id
1 'polypeptide(L)'
;MFKSNTTCHAVLSITFEMEQRKRHQLRYTNGQRKALLQEFHEANETSERKFCRDKHLAYSTWQGWRLKEDNIMANKRHNRLATMGSQGHTTLIPFKDELLANMRDRRGTE
;
A
#
# COMPACT_ATOMS: atom_id res chain seq x y z
N MET A 1 -48.31 3.99 28.07
CA MET A 1 -46.91 3.71 28.45
C MET A 1 -46.26 2.89 27.33
N PHE A 2 -45.63 3.53 26.35
CA PHE A 2 -44.89 2.83 25.30
C PHE A 2 -43.50 2.48 25.83
N LYS A 3 -43.24 1.17 26.01
CA LYS A 3 -41.91 0.67 26.37
C LYS A 3 -41.00 0.89 25.16
N SER A 4 -40.10 1.86 25.24
CA SER A 4 -39.10 2.14 24.23
C SER A 4 -38.24 0.90 24.01
N ASN A 5 -38.22 0.40 22.77
CA ASN A 5 -37.49 -0.80 22.35
C ASN A 5 -35.99 -0.51 22.23
N THR A 6 -35.30 -0.49 23.37
CA THR A 6 -33.85 -0.25 23.51
C THR A 6 -33.01 -1.27 22.74
N THR A 7 -33.55 -2.45 22.46
CA THR A 7 -32.88 -3.52 21.72
C THR A 7 -32.64 -3.15 20.26
N CYS A 8 -33.57 -2.47 19.59
CA CYS A 8 -33.38 -2.04 18.20
C CYS A 8 -32.27 -0.99 18.06
N HIS A 9 -32.16 -0.06 19.00
CA HIS A 9 -31.08 0.94 19.00
C HIS A 9 -29.70 0.31 19.25
N ALA A 10 -29.61 -0.64 20.19
CA ALA A 10 -28.35 -1.34 20.47
C ALA A 10 -27.88 -2.18 19.28
N VAL A 11 -28.78 -2.89 18.61
CA VAL A 11 -28.45 -3.69 17.41
C VAL A 11 -28.03 -2.81 16.26
N LEU A 12 -28.72 -1.68 16.01
CA LEU A 12 -28.35 -0.72 14.98
C LEU A 12 -26.98 -0.06 15.23
N SER A 13 -26.66 0.27 16.49
CA SER A 13 -25.34 0.79 16.88
C SER A 13 -24.23 -0.24 16.71
N ILE A 14 -24.47 -1.51 17.06
CA ILE A 14 -23.50 -2.60 16.88
C ILE A 14 -23.27 -2.89 15.39
N THR A 15 -24.32 -2.88 14.56
CA THR A 15 -24.16 -3.05 13.11
C THR A 15 -23.44 -1.87 12.47
N PHE A 16 -23.73 -0.63 12.91
CA PHE A 16 -23.03 0.56 12.44
C PHE A 16 -21.54 0.53 12.83
N GLU A 17 -21.19 0.15 14.07
CA GLU A 17 -19.79 -0.02 14.48
C GLU A 17 -19.07 -1.14 13.71
N MET A 18 -19.76 -2.25 13.42
CA MET A 18 -19.19 -3.39 12.68
C MET A 18 -18.98 -3.06 11.20
N GLU A 19 -19.81 -2.19 10.60
CA GLU A 19 -19.68 -1.74 9.22
C GLU A 19 -18.51 -0.76 9.04
N GLN A 20 -18.15 0.00 10.08
CA GLN A 20 -16.93 0.83 10.11
C GLN A 20 -15.62 0.02 10.26
N ARG A 21 -15.70 -1.30 10.49
CA ARG A 21 -14.52 -2.18 10.63
C ARG A 21 -14.01 -2.77 9.33
N LYS A 22 -14.59 -2.42 8.17
CA LYS A 22 -13.86 -2.52 6.91
C LYS A 22 -12.81 -1.42 6.91
N ARG A 23 -11.65 -1.69 7.53
CA ARG A 23 -10.44 -0.87 7.41
C ARG A 23 -10.19 -0.66 5.92
N HIS A 24 -10.67 0.44 5.36
CA HIS A 24 -10.24 0.90 4.05
C HIS A 24 -8.74 1.10 4.20
N GLN A 25 -7.96 0.13 3.70
CA GLN A 25 -6.52 0.30 3.65
C GLN A 25 -6.27 1.46 2.70
N LEU A 26 -6.00 2.64 3.26
CA LEU A 26 -5.54 3.81 2.53
C LEU A 26 -4.29 3.39 1.76
N ARG A 27 -4.48 3.17 0.45
CA ARG A 27 -3.44 2.61 -0.41
C ARG A 27 -2.65 3.76 -1.01
N TYR A 28 -1.48 4.04 -0.45
CA TYR A 28 -0.63 5.13 -0.93
C TYR A 28 0.08 4.76 -2.22
N THR A 29 -0.09 5.59 -3.25
CA THR A 29 0.64 5.48 -4.52
C THR A 29 2.13 5.74 -4.32
N ASN A 30 2.98 5.23 -5.21
CA ASN A 30 4.42 5.52 -5.14
C ASN A 30 4.70 7.04 -5.25
N GLY A 31 3.89 7.76 -6.03
CA GLY A 31 3.97 9.22 -6.13
C GLY A 31 3.66 9.92 -4.80
N GLN A 32 2.59 9.51 -4.12
CA GLN A 32 2.23 10.05 -2.81
C GLN A 32 3.33 9.80 -1.77
N ARG A 33 3.91 8.59 -1.77
CA ARG A 33 5.02 8.26 -0.85
C ARG A 33 6.23 9.16 -1.08
N LYS A 34 6.65 9.32 -2.33
CA LYS A 34 7.78 10.18 -2.70
C LYS A 34 7.54 11.64 -2.35
N ALA A 35 6.34 12.15 -2.65
CA ALA A 35 5.97 13.53 -2.32
C ALA A 35 6.03 13.80 -0.81
N LEU A 36 5.51 12.88 0.01
CA LEU A 36 5.55 13.03 1.47
C LEU A 36 6.98 12.92 2.04
N LEU A 37 7.80 12.03 1.49
CA LEU A 37 9.22 11.92 1.88
C LEU A 37 9.99 13.19 1.51
N GLN A 38 9.78 13.71 0.30
CA GLN A 38 10.40 14.94 -0.17
C GLN A 38 9.97 16.14 0.67
N GLU A 39 8.67 16.28 0.94
CA GLU A 39 8.13 17.35 1.77
C GLU A 39 8.70 17.33 3.20
N PHE A 40 8.92 16.14 3.76
CA PHE A 40 9.56 16.01 5.08
C PHE A 40 11.01 16.53 5.08
N HIS A 41 11.77 16.24 4.02
CA HIS A 41 13.14 16.76 3.85
C HIS A 41 13.16 18.27 3.65
N GLU A 42 12.23 18.80 2.86
CA GLU A 42 12.12 20.22 2.57
C GLU A 42 11.67 21.04 3.79
N ALA A 43 10.71 20.50 4.56
CA ALA A 43 10.26 21.11 5.81
C ALA A 43 11.36 21.13 6.89
N ASN A 44 12.42 20.33 6.71
CA ASN A 44 13.52 20.14 7.66
C ASN A 44 12.99 19.83 9.08
N GLU A 45 11.82 19.18 9.15
CA GLU A 45 11.09 19.01 10.40
C GLU A 45 11.69 17.87 11.21
N THR A 46 12.18 18.18 12.41
CA THR A 46 12.87 17.20 13.27
C THR A 46 11.93 16.19 13.91
N SER A 47 10.62 16.47 13.92
CA SER A 47 9.62 15.63 14.59
C SER A 47 8.78 14.84 13.59
N GLU A 48 9.19 13.60 13.32
CA GLU A 48 8.42 12.68 12.46
C GLU A 48 6.99 12.44 12.95
N ARG A 49 6.77 12.39 14.28
CA ARG A 49 5.44 12.17 14.86
C ARG A 49 4.50 13.34 14.59
N LYS A 50 5.01 14.56 14.64
CA LYS A 50 4.24 15.76 14.31
C LYS A 50 3.88 15.76 12.82
N PHE A 51 4.87 15.54 11.95
CA PHE A 51 4.65 15.42 10.51
C PHE A 51 3.56 14.38 10.18
N CYS A 52 3.62 13.19 10.80
CA CYS A 52 2.61 12.16 10.59
C CYS A 52 1.20 12.59 11.02
N ARG A 53 1.07 13.30 12.15
CA ARG A 53 -0.22 13.80 12.62
C ARG A 53 -0.79 14.84 11.66
N ASP A 54 0.05 15.77 11.20
CA ASP A 54 -0.35 16.88 10.34
C ASP A 54 -0.72 16.38 8.93
N LYS A 55 -0.09 15.30 8.47
CA LYS A 55 -0.39 14.63 7.19
C LYS A 55 -1.42 13.51 7.28
N HIS A 56 -2.04 13.32 8.45
CA HIS A 56 -2.99 12.24 8.72
C HIS A 56 -2.46 10.84 8.31
N LEU A 57 -1.16 10.63 8.54
CA LEU A 57 -0.45 9.39 8.24
C LEU A 57 -0.25 8.58 9.51
N ALA A 58 -0.54 7.28 9.45
CA ALA A 58 -0.23 6.38 10.55
C ALA A 58 1.29 6.28 10.74
N TYR A 59 1.77 6.52 11.97
CA TYR A 59 3.20 6.53 12.29
C TYR A 59 3.90 5.20 11.92
N SER A 60 3.22 4.07 12.10
CA SER A 60 3.73 2.74 11.69
C SER A 60 3.96 2.63 10.18
N THR A 61 3.11 3.28 9.37
CA THR A 61 3.25 3.31 7.91
C THR A 61 4.45 4.17 7.50
N TRP A 62 4.59 5.34 8.14
CA TRP A 62 5.71 6.25 7.92
C TRP A 62 7.05 5.59 8.24
N GLN A 63 7.16 4.96 9.41
CA GLN A 63 8.36 4.24 9.83
C GLN A 63 8.73 3.11 8.83
N GLY A 64 7.73 2.38 8.32
CA GLY A 64 7.95 1.38 7.28
C GLY A 64 8.49 1.96 5.96
N TRP A 65 8.16 3.21 5.63
CA TRP A 65 8.70 3.90 4.47
C TRP A 65 10.10 4.46 4.73
N ARG A 66 10.35 5.04 5.91
CA ARG A 66 11.68 5.54 6.33
C ARG A 66 12.75 4.45 6.26
N LEU A 67 12.43 3.23 6.71
CA LEU A 67 13.32 2.07 6.61
C LEU A 67 13.68 1.66 5.17
N LYS A 68 12.85 2.05 4.19
CA LYS A 68 13.00 1.67 2.78
C LYS A 68 13.06 2.89 1.88
N GLU A 69 13.46 4.03 2.43
CA GLU A 69 13.35 5.31 1.77
C GLU A 69 14.17 5.36 0.49
N ASP A 70 15.44 4.95 0.57
CA ASP A 70 16.34 4.87 -0.59
C ASP A 70 15.73 4.01 -1.70
N ASN A 71 15.11 2.88 -1.33
CA ASN A 71 14.43 2.00 -2.27
C ASN A 71 13.18 2.66 -2.89
N ILE A 72 12.41 3.43 -2.12
CA ILE A 72 11.23 4.14 -2.60
C ILE A 72 11.64 5.28 -3.55
N MET A 73 12.68 6.02 -3.21
CA MET A 73 13.19 7.15 -3.99
C MET A 73 13.91 6.70 -5.26
N ALA A 74 14.76 5.66 -5.19
CA ALA A 74 15.47 5.11 -6.34
C ALA A 74 14.56 4.36 -7.34
N ASN A 75 13.37 3.93 -6.91
CA ASN A 75 12.46 3.19 -7.76
C ASN A 75 11.92 4.06 -8.91
N LYS A 76 12.37 3.76 -10.13
CA LYS A 76 11.93 4.44 -11.37
C LYS A 76 10.53 4.05 -11.86
N ARG A 77 9.85 3.07 -11.23
CA ARG A 77 8.52 2.59 -11.67
C ARG A 77 7.43 3.64 -11.48
N HIS A 78 6.35 3.46 -12.24
CA HIS A 78 5.20 4.37 -12.34
C HIS A 78 4.66 4.84 -10.98
N ASN A 79 4.48 6.15 -10.86
CA ASN A 79 4.06 6.83 -9.62
C ASN A 79 2.57 6.64 -9.29
N ARG A 80 1.71 6.31 -10.27
CA ARG A 80 0.25 6.20 -10.07
C ARG A 80 -0.19 4.95 -9.31
N LEU A 81 0.66 3.92 -9.23
CA LEU A 81 0.30 2.64 -8.62
C LEU A 81 0.87 2.50 -7.21
N ALA A 82 0.06 1.98 -6.30
CA ALA A 82 0.35 1.85 -4.87
C ALA A 82 1.16 0.60 -4.52
N THR A 83 2.28 0.43 -5.20
CA THR A 83 3.09 -0.80 -5.23
C THR A 83 2.39 -1.94 -5.97
N MET A 84 3.15 -2.55 -6.87
CA MET A 84 2.77 -3.70 -7.69
C MET A 84 2.30 -4.87 -6.80
N GLY A 85 1.23 -5.54 -7.21
CA GLY A 85 1.03 -6.93 -6.82
C GLY A 85 2.27 -7.77 -7.16
N SER A 86 2.45 -8.85 -6.42
CA SER A 86 3.55 -9.82 -6.53
C SER A 86 4.94 -9.22 -6.31
N GLN A 87 5.33 -9.19 -5.04
CA GLN A 87 6.68 -9.55 -4.65
C GLN A 87 7.06 -10.86 -5.37
N GLY A 88 8.28 -10.94 -5.88
CA GLY A 88 8.72 -11.85 -6.94
C GLY A 88 8.13 -13.25 -6.89
N HIS A 89 7.55 -13.67 -8.01
CA HIS A 89 7.47 -15.10 -8.27
C HIS A 89 8.92 -15.57 -8.45
N THR A 90 9.47 -16.23 -7.45
CA THR A 90 10.51 -17.23 -7.70
C THR A 90 9.97 -18.10 -8.82
N THR A 91 10.77 -18.29 -9.87
CA THR A 91 10.39 -19.04 -11.06
C THR A 91 9.80 -20.38 -10.65
N LEU A 92 8.47 -20.48 -10.68
CA LEU A 92 7.71 -21.67 -10.28
C LEU A 92 7.96 -22.84 -11.22
N ILE A 93 8.44 -22.53 -12.42
CA ILE A 93 8.56 -23.47 -13.52
C ILE A 93 10.04 -23.86 -13.65
N PRO A 94 10.40 -25.10 -13.28
CA PRO A 94 11.79 -25.58 -13.31
C PRO A 94 12.43 -25.55 -14.71
N PHE A 95 11.63 -25.57 -15.77
CA PHE A 95 12.07 -25.64 -17.17
C PHE A 95 11.88 -24.32 -17.93
N LYS A 96 11.76 -23.18 -17.22
CA LYS A 96 11.51 -21.86 -17.85
C LYS A 96 12.50 -21.54 -18.96
N ASP A 97 13.78 -21.82 -18.74
CA ASP A 97 14.84 -21.46 -19.69
C ASP A 97 14.81 -22.36 -20.93
N GLU A 98 14.50 -23.66 -20.78
CA GLU A 98 14.30 -24.60 -21.88
C GLU A 98 13.09 -24.20 -22.75
N LEU A 99 11.99 -23.79 -22.11
CA LEU A 99 10.80 -23.31 -22.80
C LEU A 99 11.10 -22.02 -23.60
N LEU A 100 11.83 -21.08 -23.01
CA LEU A 100 12.23 -19.85 -23.69
C LEU A 100 13.16 -20.12 -24.88
N ALA A 101 14.07 -21.09 -24.76
CA ALA A 101 14.93 -21.53 -25.85
C ALA A 101 14.12 -22.11 -27.02
N ASN A 102 13.19 -23.04 -26.74
CA ASN A 102 12.31 -23.61 -27.77
C ASN A 102 11.47 -22.53 -28.48
N MET A 103 10.90 -21.59 -27.72
CA MET A 103 10.12 -20.50 -28.32
C MET A 103 10.97 -19.52 -29.16
N ARG A 104 12.26 -19.36 -28.86
CA ARG A 104 13.17 -18.53 -29.68
C ARG A 104 13.53 -19.23 -30.98
N ASP A 105 13.84 -20.52 -30.90
CA ASP A 105 14.16 -21.37 -32.04
C ASP A 105 13.03 -21.37 -33.09
N ARG A 106 11.78 -21.51 -32.62
CA ARG A 106 10.58 -21.44 -33.47
C ARG A 106 10.21 -20.04 -33.99
N ARG A 107 10.87 -18.98 -33.50
CA ARG A 107 10.66 -17.60 -33.95
C ARG A 107 11.68 -17.14 -34.99
N GLY A 108 12.82 -17.83 -35.09
CA GLY A 108 13.85 -17.57 -36.11
C GLY A 108 13.73 -18.45 -37.35
N THR A 109 12.66 -19.25 -37.45
CA THR A 109 12.35 -20.11 -38.60
C THR A 109 11.28 -19.43 -39.46
N GLU A 110 11.73 -18.54 -40.34
CA GLU A 110 11.08 -18.21 -41.63
C GLU A 110 11.84 -18.90 -42.75
#